data_AF-A0A6A5DTJ2-F1
#
_entry.id   AF-A0A6A5DTJ2-F1
#
_cell.length_a   1.000
_cell.length_b   1.000
_cell.length_c   1.000
_cell.angle_alpha   90.00
_cell.angle_beta   90.00
_cell.angle_gamma   90.00
#
_symmetry.space_group_name_H-M   'P 1'
#
loop_
_entity.id
_entity.type
_entity.pdbx_description
1 polymer ?
#
loop_
_entity_poly.entity_id
_entity_poly.type
_entity_poly.pdbx_seq_one_letter_code
_entity_poly.pdbx_strand_id
1 'polypeptide(L)'
;METAAFEGWLQSVSASFLTLNDQQRNQSLDQLISLSGAVQLRHLSNGLETLLKRDFLRLLPLELAFYLLHWLDPETLLTCCLVCKQWNKVINSCTEVWQGVCRELGWRIDESIQEAPHWKGVYLKAKLRMVQLQDQEAFETSSLIGHSARVYALYYKDGLLCTGSDDLSAKLWDVRTGQCIYGIQTHTCATVKFDEQKLVTGSFDNTMACWEWSTGAKIQQFRGHTGAVFSVDYNDELDVLVSGSADFTVKVWALSAGACLNTLTGHTEWVTKVLLQKSEVESMVHSPGDYILLSADKYEIKVWPLGREINCKCLKTLSVSEDRSISLQPRLQFDGRYIVCSSDLGVYQWDFASFEILRVIKTQDPANLSLLSFGEVFALLFDNHFLYVMDLRTEAISGRWPLPAYRKSKRGSSFLAGVTSWLNGLDGDNDSGLVFATSMPDHSIHLVLWKENG
;
A
#
# COMPACT_ATOMS: atom_id res chain seq x y z
N MET A 1 6.49 -66.25 44.65
CA MET A 1 7.91 -66.04 44.30
C MET A 1 8.44 -65.07 45.35
N GLU A 2 9.47 -65.43 46.10
CA GLU A 2 10.09 -64.49 47.06
C GLU A 2 10.53 -63.23 46.30
N THR A 3 10.27 -62.05 46.86
CA THR A 3 10.39 -60.75 46.18
C THR A 3 11.76 -60.55 45.54
N ALA A 4 12.82 -61.01 46.21
CA ALA A 4 14.19 -60.97 45.71
C ALA A 4 14.43 -61.86 44.48
N ALA A 5 13.77 -63.02 44.40
CA ALA A 5 13.87 -63.91 43.25
C ALA A 5 13.14 -63.34 42.02
N PHE A 6 12.03 -62.63 42.24
CA PHE A 6 11.32 -61.94 41.16
C PHE A 6 12.11 -60.74 40.61
N GLU A 7 12.73 -59.93 41.49
CA GLU A 7 13.57 -58.81 41.06
C GLU A 7 14.81 -59.27 40.30
N GLY A 8 15.46 -60.36 40.74
CA GLY A 8 16.58 -60.96 40.02
C GLY A 8 16.17 -61.51 38.65
N TRP A 9 15.00 -62.15 38.55
CA TRP A 9 14.43 -62.58 37.28
C TRP A 9 14.11 -61.40 36.35
N LEU A 10 13.50 -60.34 36.87
CA LEU A 10 13.12 -59.15 36.10
C LEU A 10 14.35 -58.42 35.53
N GLN A 11 15.41 -58.28 36.33
CA GLN A 11 16.67 -57.69 35.87
C GLN A 11 17.30 -58.53 34.75
N SER A 12 17.29 -59.86 34.87
CA SER A 12 17.80 -60.74 33.82
C SER A 12 17.00 -60.61 32.52
N VAL A 13 15.66 -60.58 32.61
CA VAL A 13 14.79 -60.43 31.44
C VAL A 13 14.99 -59.07 30.78
N SER A 14 15.12 -58.00 31.59
CA SER A 14 15.37 -56.64 31.08
C SER A 14 16.71 -56.55 30.35
N ALA A 15 17.77 -57.17 30.89
CA ALA A 15 19.07 -57.21 30.24
C ALA A 15 19.00 -57.97 28.90
N SER A 16 18.34 -59.14 28.87
CA SER A 16 18.15 -59.90 27.64
C SER A 16 17.32 -59.15 26.60
N PHE A 17 16.23 -58.49 26.99
CA PHE A 17 15.39 -57.72 26.07
C PHE A 17 16.15 -56.56 25.40
N LEU A 18 17.04 -55.90 26.16
CA LEU A 18 17.89 -54.83 25.63
C LEU A 18 18.93 -55.31 24.62
N THR A 19 19.28 -56.59 24.60
CA THR A 19 20.20 -57.17 23.60
C THR A 19 19.54 -57.55 22.26
N LEU A 20 18.20 -57.55 22.20
CA LEU A 20 17.45 -57.91 20.98
C LEU A 20 17.44 -56.78 19.95
N ASN A 21 17.29 -57.13 18.67
CA ASN A 21 17.02 -56.15 17.61
C ASN A 21 15.54 -55.71 17.61
N ASP A 22 15.21 -54.61 16.93
CA ASP A 22 13.89 -54.01 17.01
C ASP A 22 12.75 -54.92 16.52
N GLN A 23 13.00 -55.75 15.51
CA GLN A 23 12.01 -56.72 15.03
C GLN A 23 11.74 -57.84 16.06
N GLN A 24 12.78 -58.33 16.73
CA GLN A 24 12.69 -59.35 17.77
C GLN A 24 12.06 -58.80 19.06
N ARG A 25 12.34 -57.53 19.41
CA ARG A 25 11.68 -56.85 20.52
C ARG A 25 10.18 -56.74 20.28
N ASN A 26 9.77 -56.34 19.08
CA ASN A 26 8.36 -56.23 18.72
C ASN A 26 7.64 -57.58 18.79
N GLN A 27 8.23 -58.65 18.25
CA GLN A 27 7.66 -60.00 18.35
C GLN A 27 7.56 -60.49 19.80
N SER A 28 8.56 -60.17 20.64
CA SER A 28 8.55 -60.54 22.06
C SER A 28 7.47 -59.79 22.84
N LEU A 29 7.25 -58.51 22.52
CA LEU A 29 6.17 -57.70 23.08
C LEU A 29 4.79 -58.21 22.63
N ASP A 30 4.64 -58.56 21.36
CA ASP A 30 3.39 -59.12 20.83
C ASP A 30 3.04 -60.45 21.52
N GLN A 31 4.04 -61.32 21.75
CA GLN A 31 3.85 -62.55 22.50
C GLN A 31 3.47 -62.28 23.96
N LEU A 32 4.16 -61.35 24.63
CA LEU A 32 3.83 -60.93 26.00
C LEU A 32 2.40 -60.39 26.12
N ILE A 33 1.95 -59.60 25.15
CA ILE A 33 0.60 -59.06 25.10
C ILE A 33 -0.42 -60.18 24.86
N SER A 34 -0.13 -61.11 23.94
CA SER A 34 -1.02 -62.25 23.65
C SER A 34 -1.20 -63.22 24.83
N LEU A 35 -0.19 -63.30 25.71
CA LEU A 35 -0.20 -64.15 26.90
C LEU A 35 -0.73 -63.42 28.15
N SER A 36 -0.98 -62.11 28.06
CA SER A 36 -1.43 -61.29 29.19
C SER A 36 -2.96 -61.26 29.32
N GLY A 37 -3.46 -61.42 30.54
CA GLY A 37 -4.89 -61.32 30.85
C GLY A 37 -5.40 -59.87 30.87
N ALA A 38 -6.72 -59.69 30.88
CA ALA A 38 -7.38 -58.38 30.82
C ALA A 38 -6.96 -57.41 31.94
N VAL A 39 -6.58 -57.92 33.12
CA VAL A 39 -6.12 -57.11 34.26
C VAL A 39 -4.71 -56.56 34.01
N GLN A 40 -3.81 -57.40 33.48
CA GLN A 40 -2.44 -57.02 33.14
C GLN A 40 -2.42 -56.02 31.97
N LEU A 41 -3.23 -56.26 30.94
CA LEU A 41 -3.38 -55.34 29.81
C LEU A 41 -3.98 -53.99 30.23
N ARG A 42 -4.92 -53.98 31.18
CA ARG A 42 -5.46 -52.73 31.75
C ARG A 42 -4.41 -51.98 32.58
N HIS A 43 -3.56 -52.66 33.33
CA HIS A 43 -2.45 -52.03 34.05
C HIS A 43 -1.39 -51.46 33.09
N LEU A 44 -1.06 -52.21 32.03
CA LEU A 44 -0.14 -51.76 30.96
C LEU A 44 -0.72 -50.54 30.22
N SER A 45 -2.00 -50.58 29.85
CA SER A 45 -2.72 -49.46 29.22
C SER A 45 -2.72 -48.22 30.11
N ASN A 46 -3.04 -48.36 31.40
CA ASN A 46 -3.07 -47.24 32.33
C ASN A 46 -1.67 -46.65 32.55
N GLY A 47 -0.62 -47.48 32.51
CA GLY A 47 0.77 -47.02 32.56
C GLY A 47 1.21 -46.33 31.27
N LEU A 48 0.82 -46.87 30.10
CA LEU A 48 1.11 -46.31 28.78
C LEU A 48 0.32 -45.03 28.48
N GLU A 49 -0.87 -44.85 29.06
CA GLU A 49 -1.69 -43.64 28.91
C GLU A 49 -0.94 -42.40 29.44
N THR A 50 -0.03 -42.56 30.40
CA THR A 50 0.84 -41.48 30.88
C THR A 50 2.01 -41.16 29.92
N LEU A 51 2.41 -42.10 29.08
CA LEU A 51 3.42 -41.92 28.02
C LEU A 51 2.81 -41.32 26.74
N LEU A 52 1.53 -41.63 26.44
CA LEU A 52 0.76 -41.08 25.32
C LEU A 52 0.28 -39.63 25.54
N LYS A 53 0.26 -39.14 26.78
CA LYS A 53 -0.08 -37.74 27.15
C LYS A 53 1.13 -36.79 27.15
N ARG A 54 2.19 -37.07 26.40
CA ARG A 54 3.36 -36.18 26.35
C ARG A 54 3.15 -35.06 25.34
N ASP A 55 3.26 -33.84 25.86
CA ASP A 55 3.40 -32.59 25.11
C ASP A 55 4.51 -32.72 24.05
N PHE A 56 4.11 -32.94 22.79
CA PHE A 56 5.00 -33.25 21.67
C PHE A 56 6.06 -32.17 21.46
N LEU A 57 5.71 -30.91 21.71
CA LEU A 57 6.60 -29.75 21.57
C LEU A 57 7.72 -29.74 22.62
N ARG A 58 7.54 -30.40 23.78
CA ARG A 58 8.61 -30.61 24.77
C ARG A 58 9.60 -31.68 24.37
N LEU A 59 9.20 -32.63 23.53
CA LEU A 59 10.03 -33.76 23.12
C LEU A 59 10.85 -33.46 21.87
N LEU A 60 10.49 -32.40 21.15
CA LEU A 60 11.19 -31.99 19.93
C LEU A 60 12.45 -31.16 20.24
N PRO A 61 13.51 -31.32 19.44
CA PRO A 61 14.54 -30.29 19.27
C PRO A 61 13.92 -28.92 18.97
N LEU A 62 14.56 -27.84 19.44
CA LEU A 62 14.04 -26.48 19.30
C LEU A 62 13.79 -26.10 17.83
N GLU A 63 14.63 -26.57 16.93
CA GLU A 63 14.56 -26.31 15.49
C GLU A 63 13.29 -26.91 14.88
N LEU A 64 12.94 -28.15 15.26
CA LEU A 64 11.73 -28.81 14.80
C LEU A 64 10.48 -28.21 15.44
N ALA A 65 10.58 -27.80 16.70
CA ALA A 65 9.52 -27.06 17.37
C ALA A 65 9.24 -25.72 16.66
N PHE A 66 10.28 -24.95 16.31
CA PHE A 66 10.14 -23.70 15.57
C PHE A 66 9.57 -23.93 14.17
N TYR A 67 10.02 -24.96 13.46
CA TYR A 67 9.46 -25.32 12.16
C TYR A 67 7.96 -25.61 12.25
N LEU A 68 7.49 -26.35 13.27
CA LEU A 68 6.07 -26.61 13.44
C LEU A 68 5.27 -25.36 13.79
N LEU A 69 5.81 -24.51 14.66
CA LEU A 69 5.16 -23.26 15.06
C LEU A 69 5.00 -22.28 13.88
N HIS A 70 5.88 -22.36 12.88
CA HIS A 70 5.79 -21.54 11.67
C HIS A 70 4.53 -21.81 10.83
N TRP A 71 3.93 -23.00 10.95
CA TRP A 71 2.72 -23.36 10.20
C TRP A 71 1.40 -23.07 10.94
N LEU A 72 1.48 -22.56 12.17
CA LEU A 72 0.30 -22.23 12.96
C LEU A 72 -0.17 -20.80 12.67
N ASP A 73 -1.48 -20.61 12.63
CA ASP A 73 -2.04 -19.28 12.50
C ASP A 73 -1.78 -18.44 13.77
N PRO A 74 -1.80 -17.10 13.64
CA PRO A 74 -1.48 -16.20 14.73
C PRO A 74 -2.36 -16.30 15.98
N GLU A 75 -3.64 -16.67 15.82
CA GLU A 75 -4.58 -16.81 16.94
C GLU A 75 -4.31 -18.11 17.71
N THR A 76 -4.03 -19.18 16.97
CA THR A 76 -3.57 -20.44 17.53
C THR A 76 -2.25 -20.24 18.27
N LEU A 77 -1.29 -19.48 17.74
CA LEU A 77 -0.02 -19.18 18.42
C LEU A 77 -0.22 -18.45 19.77
N LEU A 78 -1.13 -17.48 19.85
CA LEU A 78 -1.50 -16.84 21.11
C LEU A 78 -2.16 -17.82 22.08
N THR A 79 -3.04 -18.69 21.59
CA THR A 79 -3.69 -19.73 22.40
C THR A 79 -2.68 -20.74 22.94
N CYS A 80 -1.71 -21.12 22.10
CA CYS A 80 -0.58 -21.97 22.42
C CYS A 80 0.30 -21.39 23.53
N CYS A 81 0.45 -20.06 23.61
CA CYS A 81 1.13 -19.40 24.72
C CYS A 81 0.44 -19.62 26.08
N LEU A 82 -0.87 -19.90 26.10
CA LEU A 82 -1.65 -20.11 27.32
C LEU A 82 -1.61 -21.57 27.81
N VAL A 83 -1.18 -22.51 26.98
CA VAL A 83 -1.18 -23.96 27.28
C VAL A 83 -0.28 -24.29 28.48
N CYS A 84 0.98 -23.85 28.46
CA CYS A 84 1.85 -23.93 29.63
C CYS A 84 3.06 -22.97 29.55
N LYS A 85 3.77 -22.80 30.68
CA LYS A 85 4.96 -21.92 30.77
C LYS A 85 6.06 -22.26 29.75
N GLN A 86 6.25 -23.55 29.44
CA GLN A 86 7.28 -23.98 28.50
C GLN A 86 6.90 -23.61 27.05
N TRP A 87 5.65 -23.81 26.65
CA TRP A 87 5.15 -23.35 25.34
C TRP A 87 5.33 -21.84 25.18
N ASN A 88 4.90 -21.08 26.19
CA ASN A 88 5.07 -19.63 26.20
C ASN A 88 6.55 -19.23 26.05
N LYS A 89 7.47 -19.95 26.72
CA LYS A 89 8.91 -19.71 26.61
C LYS A 89 9.44 -20.02 25.20
N VAL A 90 9.08 -21.17 24.62
CA VAL A 90 9.53 -21.57 23.28
C VAL A 90 9.02 -20.59 22.23
N ILE A 91 7.72 -20.24 22.27
CA ILE A 91 7.12 -19.29 21.32
C ILE A 91 7.70 -17.89 21.48
N ASN A 92 7.89 -17.40 22.72
CA ASN A 92 8.54 -16.10 22.95
C ASN A 92 10.06 -16.13 22.72
N SER A 93 10.65 -17.26 22.34
CA SER A 93 12.06 -17.32 21.90
C SER A 93 12.18 -17.37 20.37
N CYS A 94 11.07 -17.53 19.65
CA CYS A 94 11.06 -17.70 18.20
C CYS A 94 10.72 -16.38 17.49
N THR A 95 11.75 -15.60 17.16
CA THR A 95 11.60 -14.29 16.52
C THR A 95 11.01 -14.42 15.12
N GLU A 96 11.47 -15.40 14.33
CA GLU A 96 11.03 -15.61 12.94
C GLU A 96 9.52 -15.86 12.82
N VAL A 97 8.92 -16.57 13.77
CA VAL A 97 7.47 -16.80 13.80
C VAL A 97 6.71 -15.48 13.97
N TRP A 98 7.10 -14.66 14.95
CA TRP A 98 6.43 -13.36 15.16
C TRP A 98 6.67 -12.37 14.01
N GLN A 99 7.88 -12.37 13.43
CA GLN A 99 8.18 -11.59 12.23
C GLN A 99 7.35 -12.04 11.03
N GLY A 100 7.22 -13.34 10.81
CA GLY A 100 6.39 -13.91 9.74
C GLY A 100 4.93 -13.47 9.85
N VAL A 101 4.36 -13.59 11.03
CA VAL A 101 2.98 -13.18 11.32
C VAL A 101 2.78 -11.66 11.19
N CYS A 102 3.72 -10.84 11.68
CA CYS A 102 3.66 -9.39 11.48
C CYS A 102 3.73 -9.03 9.99
N ARG A 103 4.59 -9.73 9.24
CA ARG A 103 4.72 -9.57 7.79
C ARG A 103 3.40 -9.90 7.13
N GLU A 104 2.72 -10.99 7.49
CA GLU A 104 1.39 -11.36 6.97
C GLU A 104 0.31 -10.29 7.23
N LEU A 105 0.38 -9.55 8.34
CA LEU A 105 -0.52 -8.40 8.59
C LEU A 105 -0.14 -7.12 7.83
N GLY A 106 0.93 -7.17 7.02
CA GLY A 106 1.38 -6.04 6.22
C GLY A 106 2.30 -5.09 6.99
N TRP A 107 2.93 -5.57 8.07
CA TRP A 107 3.92 -4.82 8.81
C TRP A 107 5.32 -4.96 8.20
N ARG A 108 6.09 -3.88 8.20
CA ARG A 108 7.50 -3.91 7.80
C ARG A 108 8.35 -4.53 8.89
N ILE A 109 9.25 -5.43 8.50
CA ILE A 109 10.10 -6.15 9.44
C ILE A 109 11.52 -5.58 9.38
N ASP A 110 12.02 -5.14 10.53
CA ASP A 110 13.43 -4.85 10.73
C ASP A 110 14.16 -6.12 11.18
N GLU A 111 14.86 -6.76 10.25
CA GLU A 111 15.57 -8.01 10.51
C GLU A 111 16.75 -7.85 11.50
N SER A 112 17.16 -6.62 11.83
CA SER A 112 18.19 -6.37 12.85
C SER A 112 17.67 -6.66 14.26
N ILE A 113 16.36 -6.56 14.50
CA ILE A 113 15.75 -6.77 15.81
C ILE A 113 15.44 -8.26 15.99
N GLN A 114 16.27 -8.94 16.79
CA GLN A 114 16.14 -10.39 17.05
C GLN A 114 15.43 -10.71 18.38
N GLU A 115 14.61 -9.78 18.88
CA GLU A 115 13.88 -9.94 20.13
C GLU A 115 12.41 -10.36 19.90
N ALA A 116 12.10 -11.64 20.10
CA ALA A 116 10.73 -12.14 19.98
C ALA A 116 9.68 -11.41 20.85
N PRO A 117 9.94 -10.98 22.11
CA PRO A 117 8.97 -10.20 22.88
C PRO A 117 8.60 -8.86 22.24
N HIS A 118 9.56 -8.21 21.57
CA HIS A 118 9.31 -6.98 20.81
C HIS A 118 8.33 -7.26 19.66
N TRP A 119 8.61 -8.27 18.82
CA TRP A 119 7.77 -8.63 17.69
C TRP A 119 6.38 -9.11 18.08
N LYS A 120 6.24 -9.78 19.23
CA LYS A 120 4.93 -10.09 19.80
C LYS A 120 4.13 -8.82 20.15
N GLY A 121 4.80 -7.81 20.70
CA GLY A 121 4.19 -6.50 20.96
C GLY A 121 3.76 -5.79 19.68
N VAL A 122 4.62 -5.81 18.65
CA VAL A 122 4.31 -5.28 17.31
C VAL A 122 3.12 -6.01 16.70
N TYR A 123 3.06 -7.33 16.78
CA TYR A 123 1.93 -8.12 16.29
C TYR A 123 0.60 -7.70 16.94
N LEU A 124 0.58 -7.49 18.26
CA LEU A 124 -0.64 -7.05 18.95
C LEU A 124 -1.09 -5.67 18.46
N LYS A 125 -0.16 -4.74 18.23
CA LYS A 125 -0.46 -3.42 17.62
C LYS A 125 -0.98 -3.57 16.20
N ALA A 126 -0.31 -4.39 15.38
CA ALA A 126 -0.69 -4.66 14.00
C ALA A 126 -2.10 -5.25 13.91
N LYS A 127 -2.42 -6.22 14.77
CA LYS A 127 -3.74 -6.84 14.84
C LYS A 127 -4.81 -5.83 15.23
N LEU A 128 -4.55 -5.02 16.26
CA LEU A 128 -5.47 -3.96 16.69
C LEU A 128 -5.73 -2.98 15.54
N ARG A 129 -4.69 -2.58 14.81
CA ARG A 129 -4.82 -1.67 13.67
C ARG A 129 -5.65 -2.25 12.53
N MET A 130 -5.49 -3.55 12.23
CA MET A 130 -6.32 -4.23 11.24
C MET A 130 -7.79 -4.27 11.67
N VAL A 131 -8.07 -4.54 12.94
CA VAL A 131 -9.44 -4.51 13.49
C VAL A 131 -10.04 -3.11 13.35
N GLN A 132 -9.29 -2.05 13.68
CA GLN A 132 -9.75 -0.67 13.52
C GLN A 132 -10.08 -0.29 12.08
N LEU A 133 -9.33 -0.82 11.10
CA LEU A 133 -9.62 -0.64 9.68
C LEU A 133 -10.92 -1.35 9.26
N GLN A 134 -11.19 -2.52 9.84
CA GLN A 134 -12.41 -3.28 9.59
C GLN A 134 -13.64 -2.60 10.22
N ASP A 135 -13.48 -2.11 11.45
CA ASP A 135 -14.56 -1.55 12.27
C ASP A 135 -14.81 -0.06 12.02
N GLN A 136 -14.11 0.56 11.07
CA GLN A 136 -14.21 2.00 10.77
C GLN A 136 -13.84 2.89 11.98
N GLU A 137 -12.81 2.50 12.72
CA GLU A 137 -12.28 3.26 13.86
C GLU A 137 -10.86 3.78 13.64
N ALA A 138 -10.22 3.37 12.53
CA ALA A 138 -8.86 3.74 12.18
C ALA A 138 -8.70 5.22 11.80
N PHE A 139 -9.77 5.85 11.32
CA PHE A 139 -9.74 7.20 10.77
C PHE A 139 -10.65 8.16 11.53
N GLU A 140 -10.34 9.44 11.39
CA GLU A 140 -11.17 10.56 11.81
C GLU A 140 -11.35 11.56 10.66
N THR A 141 -12.34 12.44 10.78
CA THR A 141 -12.68 13.40 9.72
C THR A 141 -12.55 14.83 10.19
N SER A 142 -12.05 15.70 9.31
CA SER A 142 -12.06 17.15 9.50
C SER A 142 -12.48 17.87 8.22
N SER A 143 -12.76 19.17 8.32
CA SER A 143 -13.21 19.97 7.18
C SER A 143 -12.49 21.32 7.13
N LEU A 144 -12.03 21.71 5.95
CA LEU A 144 -11.49 23.05 5.69
C LEU A 144 -12.53 23.88 4.94
N ILE A 145 -12.78 25.10 5.44
CA ILE A 145 -13.79 26.00 4.90
C ILE A 145 -13.10 27.32 4.55
N GLY A 146 -13.34 27.83 3.34
CA GLY A 146 -12.86 29.16 2.96
C GLY A 146 -12.95 29.52 1.48
N HIS A 147 -13.24 28.56 0.60
CA HIS A 147 -13.60 28.86 -0.78
C HIS A 147 -15.07 29.28 -0.91
N SER A 148 -15.35 30.17 -1.86
CA SER A 148 -16.70 30.69 -2.14
C SER A 148 -17.34 30.06 -3.38
N ALA A 149 -16.58 29.25 -4.10
CA ALA A 149 -17.03 28.49 -5.26
C ALA A 149 -16.35 27.12 -5.30
N ARG A 150 -16.63 26.37 -6.37
CA ARG A 150 -16.19 24.99 -6.52
C ARG A 150 -14.66 24.86 -6.50
N VAL A 151 -14.16 24.05 -5.58
CA VAL A 151 -12.78 23.57 -5.58
C VAL A 151 -12.61 22.49 -6.65
N TYR A 152 -11.68 22.69 -7.57
CA TYR A 152 -11.41 21.77 -8.68
C TYR A 152 -10.11 21.01 -8.52
N ALA A 153 -9.13 21.60 -7.82
CA ALA A 153 -7.78 21.10 -7.76
C ALA A 153 -7.36 20.92 -6.30
N LEU A 154 -6.74 19.79 -6.01
CA LEU A 154 -6.14 19.46 -4.73
C LEU A 154 -4.73 18.95 -5.00
N TYR A 155 -3.75 19.39 -4.21
CA TYR A 155 -2.41 18.82 -4.18
C TYR A 155 -1.88 18.82 -2.74
N TYR A 156 -1.24 17.74 -2.31
CA TYR A 156 -0.80 17.53 -0.94
C TYR A 156 0.69 17.21 -0.95
N LYS A 157 1.43 17.85 -0.05
CA LYS A 157 2.85 17.62 0.14
C LYS A 157 3.24 18.07 1.54
N ASP A 158 3.99 17.23 2.26
CA ASP A 158 4.64 17.56 3.54
C ASP A 158 3.71 18.18 4.61
N GLY A 159 2.50 17.63 4.77
CA GLY A 159 1.52 18.12 5.76
C GLY A 159 0.73 19.36 5.31
N LEU A 160 1.03 19.89 4.12
CA LEU A 160 0.35 21.02 3.51
C LEU A 160 -0.58 20.56 2.39
N LEU A 161 -1.76 21.16 2.31
CA LEU A 161 -2.72 20.94 1.24
C LEU A 161 -2.91 22.25 0.48
N CYS A 162 -2.70 22.23 -0.83
CA CYS A 162 -3.07 23.33 -1.71
C CYS A 162 -4.38 23.04 -2.43
N THR A 163 -5.25 24.04 -2.47
CA THR A 163 -6.56 23.96 -3.13
C THR A 163 -6.69 25.06 -4.16
N GLY A 164 -7.21 24.72 -5.33
CA GLY A 164 -7.52 25.65 -6.41
C GLY A 164 -9.02 25.63 -6.73
N SER A 165 -9.60 26.81 -6.88
CA SER A 165 -11.05 27.00 -6.98
C SER A 165 -11.47 27.85 -8.17
N ASP A 166 -12.76 27.77 -8.50
CA ASP A 166 -13.45 28.60 -9.48
C ASP A 166 -13.67 30.04 -8.97
N ASP A 167 -13.46 30.29 -7.67
CA ASP A 167 -13.55 31.62 -7.07
C ASP A 167 -12.33 32.52 -7.35
N LEU A 168 -11.49 32.11 -8.31
CA LEU A 168 -10.27 32.81 -8.70
C LEU A 168 -9.27 32.92 -7.54
N SER A 169 -9.23 31.90 -6.68
CA SER A 169 -8.22 31.81 -5.63
C SER A 169 -7.59 30.43 -5.53
N ALA A 170 -6.35 30.44 -5.05
CA ALA A 170 -5.67 29.26 -4.54
C ALA A 170 -5.31 29.48 -3.08
N LYS A 171 -5.49 28.45 -2.26
CA LYS A 171 -5.23 28.49 -0.82
C LYS A 171 -4.27 27.38 -0.43
N LEU A 172 -3.39 27.67 0.53
CA LEU A 172 -2.49 26.71 1.15
C LEU A 172 -2.91 26.53 2.60
N TRP A 173 -3.11 25.28 3.00
CA TRP A 173 -3.63 24.89 4.30
C TRP A 173 -2.62 24.03 5.04
N ASP A 174 -2.45 24.29 6.33
CA ASP A 174 -1.82 23.35 7.24
C ASP A 174 -2.87 22.30 7.65
N VAL A 175 -2.64 21.04 7.30
CA VAL A 175 -3.62 19.98 7.51
C VAL A 175 -3.80 19.64 8.99
N ARG A 176 -2.76 19.79 9.81
CA ARG A 176 -2.79 19.47 11.25
C ARG A 176 -3.58 20.50 12.04
N THR A 177 -3.38 21.78 11.73
CA THR A 177 -4.03 22.89 12.45
C THR A 177 -5.34 23.32 11.81
N GLY A 178 -5.57 22.95 10.54
CA GLY A 178 -6.70 23.41 9.73
C GLY A 178 -6.62 24.87 9.30
N GLN A 179 -5.49 25.55 9.53
CA GLN A 179 -5.32 26.97 9.23
C GLN A 179 -4.98 27.20 7.75
N CYS A 180 -5.58 28.24 7.17
CA CYS A 180 -5.18 28.76 5.85
C CYS A 180 -3.91 29.61 6.03
N ILE A 181 -2.77 29.11 5.57
CA ILE A 181 -1.46 29.80 5.62
C ILE A 181 -1.43 30.92 4.59
N TYR A 182 -1.75 30.60 3.34
CA TYR A 182 -1.78 31.54 2.23
C TYR A 182 -3.10 31.48 1.49
N GLY A 183 -3.54 32.63 0.99
CA GLY A 183 -4.63 32.74 0.04
C GLY A 183 -4.25 33.77 -1.01
N ILE A 184 -4.05 33.32 -2.25
CA ILE A 184 -3.64 34.18 -3.35
C ILE A 184 -4.76 34.29 -4.38
N GLN A 185 -4.91 35.47 -4.99
CA GLN A 185 -5.85 35.69 -6.06
C GLN A 185 -5.23 35.28 -7.40
N THR A 186 -5.87 34.35 -8.08
CA THR A 186 -5.38 33.66 -9.28
C THR A 186 -6.37 33.79 -10.44
N HIS A 187 -6.17 32.99 -11.48
CA HIS A 187 -7.23 32.62 -12.42
C HIS A 187 -8.05 31.43 -11.88
N THR A 188 -9.01 30.92 -12.65
CA THR A 188 -9.73 29.67 -12.33
C THR A 188 -8.75 28.50 -12.27
N CYS A 189 -8.62 27.79 -11.15
CA CYS A 189 -7.61 26.74 -11.02
C CYS A 189 -8.20 25.35 -11.31
N ALA A 190 -7.93 24.81 -12.49
CA ALA A 190 -8.27 23.43 -12.85
C ALA A 190 -7.26 22.41 -12.25
N THR A 191 -6.03 22.85 -12.00
CA THR A 191 -4.95 22.05 -11.41
C THR A 191 -3.96 22.95 -10.66
N VAL A 192 -3.33 22.40 -9.63
CA VAL A 192 -2.36 23.09 -8.78
C VAL A 192 -1.20 22.15 -8.45
N LYS A 193 0.01 22.69 -8.37
CA LYS A 193 1.18 22.04 -7.78
C LYS A 193 2.02 23.10 -7.06
N PHE A 194 2.54 22.79 -5.89
CA PHE A 194 3.29 23.77 -5.09
C PHE A 194 4.55 23.17 -4.46
N ASP A 195 5.41 24.08 -4.05
CA ASP A 195 6.45 23.87 -3.04
C ASP A 195 6.36 24.98 -1.99
N GLU A 196 7.34 25.04 -1.09
CA GLU A 196 7.39 26.00 0.02
C GLU A 196 7.36 27.46 -0.44
N GLN A 197 7.83 27.78 -1.65
CA GLN A 197 8.03 29.15 -2.13
C GLN A 197 6.99 29.57 -3.18
N LYS A 198 6.58 28.64 -4.03
CA LYS A 198 5.74 28.96 -5.19
C LYS A 198 4.58 28.00 -5.41
N LEU A 199 3.62 28.52 -6.15
CA LEU A 199 2.47 27.81 -6.68
C LEU A 199 2.51 27.84 -8.21
N VAL A 200 2.30 26.69 -8.84
CA VAL A 200 1.98 26.58 -10.26
C VAL A 200 0.50 26.23 -10.42
N THR A 201 -0.21 27.00 -11.23
CA THR A 201 -1.64 26.79 -11.53
C THR A 201 -1.86 26.59 -13.02
N GLY A 202 -2.79 25.69 -13.36
CA GLY A 202 -3.34 25.54 -14.71
C GLY A 202 -4.84 25.83 -14.72
N SER A 203 -5.34 26.41 -15.81
CA SER A 203 -6.66 27.01 -15.88
C SER A 203 -7.56 26.47 -16.98
N PHE A 204 -8.87 26.66 -16.81
CA PHE A 204 -9.84 26.49 -17.90
C PHE A 204 -9.74 27.58 -18.97
N ASP A 205 -9.01 28.67 -18.72
CA ASP A 205 -8.74 29.76 -19.68
C ASP A 205 -7.57 29.47 -20.65
N ASN A 206 -7.08 28.23 -20.67
CA ASN A 206 -5.95 27.75 -21.48
C ASN A 206 -4.58 28.29 -21.06
N THR A 207 -4.49 29.06 -19.97
CA THR A 207 -3.25 29.59 -19.45
C THR A 207 -2.79 28.87 -18.20
N MET A 208 -1.51 29.04 -17.90
CA MET A 208 -0.91 28.63 -16.65
C MET A 208 -0.09 29.77 -16.08
N ALA A 209 0.17 29.73 -14.78
CA ALA A 209 0.96 30.75 -14.12
C ALA A 209 1.75 30.16 -12.94
N CYS A 210 2.89 30.80 -12.67
CA CYS A 210 3.67 30.59 -11.46
C CYS A 210 3.50 31.80 -10.55
N TRP A 211 3.30 31.57 -9.26
CA TRP A 211 3.01 32.57 -8.24
C TRP A 211 3.95 32.40 -7.06
N GLU A 212 4.34 33.51 -6.44
CA GLU A 212 5.06 33.49 -5.17
C GLU A 212 4.06 33.49 -4.00
N TRP A 213 4.24 32.59 -3.02
CA TRP A 213 3.33 32.53 -1.87
C TRP A 213 3.41 33.77 -0.99
N SER A 214 4.63 34.23 -0.69
CA SER A 214 4.90 35.30 0.27
C SER A 214 4.33 36.66 -0.17
N THR A 215 4.37 36.95 -1.47
CA THR A 215 3.90 38.22 -2.03
C THR A 215 2.57 38.11 -2.76
N GLY A 216 2.14 36.90 -3.14
CA GLY A 216 1.02 36.67 -4.04
C GLY A 216 1.28 37.13 -5.48
N ALA A 217 2.51 37.53 -5.81
CA ALA A 217 2.83 38.03 -7.13
C ALA A 217 2.87 36.90 -8.17
N LYS A 218 2.37 37.19 -9.38
CA LYS A 218 2.56 36.32 -10.54
C LYS A 218 3.98 36.48 -11.06
N ILE A 219 4.82 35.46 -10.86
CA ILE A 219 6.22 35.46 -11.29
C ILE A 219 6.33 35.13 -12.79
N GLN A 220 5.53 34.17 -13.26
CA GLN A 220 5.59 33.71 -14.65
C GLN A 220 4.19 33.41 -15.21
N GLN A 221 4.05 33.56 -16.53
CA GLN A 221 2.87 33.12 -17.27
C GLN A 221 3.28 32.23 -18.44
N PHE A 222 2.47 31.20 -18.71
CA PHE A 222 2.66 30.27 -19.82
C PHE A 222 1.42 30.34 -20.72
N ARG A 223 1.63 30.67 -22.00
CA ARG A 223 0.57 30.79 -23.02
C ARG A 223 0.95 29.97 -24.24
N GLY A 224 -0.02 29.24 -24.79
CA GLY A 224 0.19 28.45 -26.01
C GLY A 224 -0.69 27.22 -26.13
N HIS A 225 -1.29 26.74 -25.03
CA HIS A 225 -2.41 25.80 -25.12
C HIS A 225 -3.64 26.47 -25.73
N THR A 226 -4.43 25.70 -26.47
CA THR A 226 -5.67 26.14 -27.12
C THR A 226 -6.92 25.56 -26.47
N GLY A 227 -6.73 24.75 -25.42
CA GLY A 227 -7.78 24.21 -24.57
C GLY A 227 -7.39 24.25 -23.09
N ALA A 228 -8.36 23.91 -22.23
CA ALA A 228 -8.19 23.93 -20.78
C ALA A 228 -7.03 23.05 -20.32
N VAL A 229 -6.23 23.54 -19.38
CA VAL A 229 -5.09 22.80 -18.82
C VAL A 229 -5.57 21.99 -17.62
N PHE A 230 -5.49 20.66 -17.71
CA PHE A 230 -6.02 19.76 -16.68
C PHE A 230 -4.98 19.21 -15.72
N SER A 231 -3.71 19.19 -16.11
CA SER A 231 -2.65 18.68 -15.26
C SER A 231 -1.35 19.44 -15.53
N VAL A 232 -0.61 19.68 -14.47
CA VAL A 232 0.70 20.32 -14.50
C VAL A 232 1.66 19.56 -13.61
N ASP A 233 2.92 19.51 -14.02
CA ASP A 233 4.03 19.04 -13.19
C ASP A 233 5.25 19.93 -13.50
N TYR A 234 6.21 20.03 -12.60
CA TYR A 234 7.43 20.80 -12.82
C TYR A 234 8.60 20.20 -12.06
N ASN A 235 9.80 20.54 -12.52
CA ASN A 235 11.06 20.21 -11.87
C ASN A 235 12.01 21.41 -11.96
N ASP A 236 12.49 21.84 -10.81
CA ASP A 236 13.40 22.99 -10.70
C ASP A 236 14.81 22.70 -11.19
N GLU A 237 15.32 21.49 -10.95
CA GLU A 237 16.67 21.10 -11.40
C GLU A 237 16.80 21.14 -12.92
N LEU A 238 15.73 20.75 -13.62
CA LEU A 238 15.65 20.76 -15.08
C LEU A 238 15.22 22.11 -15.66
N ASP A 239 14.75 23.05 -14.84
CA ASP A 239 14.04 24.26 -15.28
C ASP A 239 12.87 23.95 -16.24
N VAL A 240 12.13 22.87 -15.95
CA VAL A 240 11.05 22.38 -16.82
C VAL A 240 9.72 22.38 -16.10
N LEU A 241 8.70 22.84 -16.80
CA LEU A 241 7.30 22.61 -16.47
C LEU A 241 6.64 21.82 -17.62
N VAL A 242 5.75 20.91 -17.29
CA VAL A 242 4.99 20.09 -18.23
C VAL A 242 3.50 20.25 -17.99
N SER A 243 2.72 20.19 -19.06
CA SER A 243 1.26 20.40 -18.97
C SER A 243 0.48 19.53 -19.93
N GLY A 244 -0.63 18.97 -19.46
CA GLY A 244 -1.61 18.24 -20.26
C GLY A 244 -2.90 19.03 -20.42
N SER A 245 -3.45 19.05 -21.65
CA SER A 245 -4.54 19.94 -22.03
C SER A 245 -5.69 19.24 -22.77
N ALA A 246 -6.83 19.91 -22.77
CA ALA A 246 -7.99 19.61 -23.60
C ALA A 246 -7.74 19.77 -25.11
N ASP A 247 -6.63 20.37 -25.51
CA ASP A 247 -6.19 20.45 -26.92
C ASP A 247 -5.47 19.18 -27.42
N PHE A 248 -5.48 18.10 -26.63
CA PHE A 248 -4.87 16.80 -26.92
C PHE A 248 -3.34 16.82 -26.99
N THR A 249 -2.70 17.91 -26.54
CA THR A 249 -1.23 18.00 -26.51
C THR A 249 -0.69 18.01 -25.10
N VAL A 250 0.57 17.57 -25.00
CA VAL A 250 1.42 17.83 -23.83
C VAL A 250 2.43 18.90 -24.24
N LYS A 251 2.62 19.92 -23.41
CA LYS A 251 3.65 20.93 -23.66
C LYS A 251 4.72 20.89 -22.59
N VAL A 252 5.95 21.12 -23.03
CA VAL A 252 7.15 21.26 -22.18
C VAL A 252 7.57 22.71 -22.25
N TRP A 253 7.80 23.32 -21.10
CA TRP A 253 8.05 24.75 -20.95
C TRP A 253 9.31 24.98 -20.15
N ALA A 254 10.04 26.06 -20.46
CA ALA A 254 11.08 26.58 -19.59
C ALA A 254 10.38 27.23 -18.38
N LEU A 255 10.59 26.67 -17.19
CA LEU A 255 9.89 27.11 -15.97
C LEU A 255 10.23 28.57 -15.63
N SER A 256 11.49 28.95 -15.74
CA SER A 256 11.99 30.31 -15.48
C SER A 256 11.61 31.34 -16.54
N ALA A 257 11.61 30.95 -17.82
CA ALA A 257 11.40 31.87 -18.94
C ALA A 257 9.95 31.92 -19.45
N GLY A 258 9.12 30.92 -19.11
CA GLY A 258 7.76 30.77 -19.63
C GLY A 258 7.65 30.40 -21.11
N ALA A 259 8.78 30.11 -21.76
CA ALA A 259 8.81 29.76 -23.17
C ALA A 259 8.38 28.30 -23.39
N CYS A 260 7.55 28.05 -24.41
CA CYS A 260 7.23 26.69 -24.84
C CYS A 260 8.45 26.09 -25.54
N LEU A 261 9.05 25.07 -24.94
CA LEU A 261 10.23 24.38 -25.46
C LEU A 261 9.85 23.31 -26.47
N ASN A 262 8.76 22.58 -26.22
CA ASN A 262 8.28 21.54 -27.12
C ASN A 262 6.76 21.32 -26.98
N THR A 263 6.14 20.82 -28.05
CA THR A 263 4.74 20.37 -28.08
C THR A 263 4.70 18.91 -28.51
N LEU A 264 4.38 18.04 -27.56
CA LEU A 264 4.26 16.61 -27.76
C LEU A 264 2.84 16.31 -28.25
N THR A 265 2.76 15.70 -29.43
CA THR A 265 1.51 15.37 -30.12
C THR A 265 1.36 13.86 -30.20
N GLY A 266 0.13 13.38 -30.36
CA GLY A 266 -0.18 11.97 -30.58
C GLY A 266 -1.31 11.42 -29.71
N HIS A 267 -1.72 12.13 -28.65
CA HIS A 267 -2.95 11.81 -27.95
C HIS A 267 -4.17 12.09 -28.83
N THR A 268 -5.23 11.30 -28.66
CA THR A 268 -6.48 11.44 -29.43
C THR A 268 -7.64 11.97 -28.60
N GLU A 269 -7.43 12.20 -27.31
CA GLU A 269 -8.40 12.69 -26.34
C GLU A 269 -7.74 13.69 -25.38
N TRP A 270 -8.53 14.30 -24.49
CA TRP A 270 -8.03 15.22 -23.46
C TRP A 270 -6.93 14.56 -22.63
N VAL A 271 -5.78 15.23 -22.53
CA VAL A 271 -4.73 14.78 -21.62
C VAL A 271 -5.12 15.16 -20.21
N THR A 272 -5.53 14.16 -19.42
CA THR A 272 -6.11 14.36 -18.08
C THR A 272 -5.06 14.39 -16.98
N LYS A 273 -3.90 13.75 -17.20
CA LYS A 273 -2.83 13.64 -16.21
C LYS A 273 -1.48 13.72 -16.89
N VAL A 274 -0.55 14.45 -16.27
CA VAL A 274 0.89 14.39 -16.55
C VAL A 274 1.63 14.16 -15.24
N LEU A 275 2.73 13.40 -15.29
CA LEU A 275 3.62 13.13 -14.17
C LEU A 275 5.06 13.24 -14.63
N LEU A 276 5.90 13.91 -13.85
CA LEU A 276 7.33 14.00 -14.09
C LEU A 276 8.09 13.39 -12.89
N GLN A 277 8.80 12.29 -13.13
CA GLN A 277 9.47 11.52 -12.07
C GLN A 277 10.78 10.91 -12.59
N LYS A 278 11.76 10.71 -11.70
CA LYS A 278 13.00 9.99 -12.03
C LYS A 278 12.71 8.49 -12.18
N SER A 279 13.33 7.84 -13.16
CA SER A 279 13.36 6.39 -13.24
C SER A 279 14.21 5.82 -12.09
N GLU A 280 13.72 4.79 -11.42
CA GLU A 280 14.49 4.01 -10.44
C GLU A 280 15.11 2.76 -11.05
N VAL A 281 14.66 2.39 -12.26
CA VAL A 281 15.05 1.16 -12.95
C VAL A 281 15.85 1.43 -14.22
N GLU A 282 16.73 0.49 -14.55
CA GLU A 282 17.46 0.45 -15.81
C GLU A 282 16.65 -0.32 -16.85
N SER A 283 16.60 0.21 -18.08
CA SER A 283 16.01 -0.45 -19.24
C SER A 283 16.87 -0.18 -20.47
N MET A 284 16.52 -0.77 -21.61
CA MET A 284 17.17 -0.49 -22.89
C MET A 284 16.99 0.96 -23.35
N VAL A 285 16.02 1.69 -22.80
CA VAL A 285 15.63 3.05 -23.25
C VAL A 285 15.80 4.15 -22.21
N HIS A 286 16.11 3.83 -20.95
CA HIS A 286 16.33 4.80 -19.87
C HIS A 286 17.27 4.24 -18.80
N SER A 287 18.00 5.13 -18.14
CA SER A 287 18.87 4.82 -17.01
C SER A 287 18.24 5.27 -15.69
N PRO A 288 18.62 4.66 -14.54
CA PRO A 288 18.24 5.18 -13.24
C PRO A 288 18.67 6.65 -13.09
N GLY A 289 17.74 7.50 -12.64
CA GLY A 289 17.94 8.94 -12.52
C GLY A 289 17.51 9.78 -13.74
N ASP A 290 17.24 9.15 -14.89
CA ASP A 290 16.64 9.85 -16.04
C ASP A 290 15.22 10.30 -15.69
N TYR A 291 14.87 11.52 -16.09
CA TYR A 291 13.52 12.03 -15.90
C TYR A 291 12.60 11.51 -16.99
N ILE A 292 11.47 10.96 -16.54
CA ILE A 292 10.43 10.40 -17.39
C ILE A 292 9.17 11.22 -17.19
N LEU A 293 8.59 11.63 -18.31
CA LEU A 293 7.27 12.21 -18.36
C LEU A 293 6.29 11.12 -18.77
N LEU A 294 5.24 10.95 -17.98
CA LEU A 294 4.06 10.18 -18.36
C LEU A 294 2.89 11.11 -18.62
N SER A 295 2.13 10.83 -19.67
CA SER A 295 0.87 11.52 -19.93
C SER A 295 -0.25 10.52 -20.19
N ALA A 296 -1.44 10.79 -19.67
CA ALA A 296 -2.59 9.91 -19.83
C ALA A 296 -3.77 10.66 -20.44
N ASP A 297 -4.38 10.06 -21.45
CA ASP A 297 -5.72 10.41 -21.92
C ASP A 297 -6.73 9.34 -21.50
N LYS A 298 -7.92 9.35 -22.11
CA LYS A 298 -9.00 8.42 -21.81
C LYS A 298 -8.67 6.95 -22.16
N TYR A 299 -7.75 6.68 -23.08
CA TYR A 299 -7.50 5.33 -23.62
C TYR A 299 -6.06 4.86 -23.47
N GLU A 300 -5.12 5.80 -23.40
CA GLU A 300 -3.69 5.49 -23.47
C GLU A 300 -2.85 6.32 -22.50
N ILE A 301 -1.75 5.71 -22.05
CA ILE A 301 -0.67 6.35 -21.32
C ILE A 301 0.54 6.40 -22.26
N LYS A 302 1.13 7.58 -22.46
CA LYS A 302 2.34 7.75 -23.25
C LYS A 302 3.53 8.03 -22.34
N VAL A 303 4.66 7.44 -22.69
CA VAL A 303 5.94 7.55 -21.99
C VAL A 303 6.88 8.40 -22.84
N TRP A 304 7.42 9.46 -22.24
CA TRP A 304 8.29 10.42 -22.90
C TRP A 304 9.58 10.57 -22.08
N PRO A 305 10.77 10.45 -22.72
CA PRO A 305 12.02 10.72 -22.04
C PRO A 305 12.27 12.22 -22.02
N LEU A 306 12.63 12.76 -20.86
CA LEU A 306 13.16 14.10 -20.71
C LEU A 306 14.65 13.99 -20.41
N GLY A 307 15.44 13.93 -21.50
CA GLY A 307 16.89 14.00 -21.44
C GLY A 307 17.39 15.45 -21.48
N ARG A 308 18.71 15.61 -21.67
CA ARG A 308 19.34 16.94 -21.86
C ARG A 308 18.91 17.64 -23.15
N GLU A 309 18.52 16.87 -24.16
CA GLU A 309 17.89 17.39 -25.38
C GLU A 309 16.38 17.23 -25.29
N ILE A 310 15.63 18.33 -25.39
CA ILE A 310 14.16 18.37 -25.20
C ILE A 310 13.40 17.79 -26.42
N ASN A 311 14.05 16.93 -27.22
CA ASN A 311 13.41 16.25 -28.35
C ASN A 311 12.72 14.97 -27.86
N CYS A 312 11.63 15.15 -27.11
CA CYS A 312 10.88 14.08 -26.47
C CYS A 312 10.02 13.32 -27.50
N LYS A 313 10.60 12.35 -28.20
CA LYS A 313 9.79 11.37 -28.96
C LYS A 313 9.12 10.39 -27.99
N CYS A 314 7.89 9.99 -28.30
CA CYS A 314 7.17 8.98 -27.51
C CYS A 314 7.95 7.66 -27.54
N LEU A 315 8.37 7.18 -26.37
CA LEU A 315 9.05 5.88 -26.22
C LEU A 315 8.06 4.73 -26.36
N LYS A 316 6.94 4.84 -25.65
CA LYS A 316 5.94 3.78 -25.57
C LYS A 316 4.55 4.36 -25.36
N THR A 317 3.56 3.70 -25.97
CA THR A 317 2.14 3.90 -25.69
C THR A 317 1.62 2.65 -25.01
N LEU A 318 1.08 2.81 -23.82
CA LEU A 318 0.46 1.76 -23.01
C LEU A 318 -1.06 1.91 -23.11
N SER A 319 -1.75 0.80 -23.24
CA SER A 319 -3.21 0.74 -23.22
C SER A 319 -3.64 -0.53 -22.49
N VAL A 320 -4.85 -0.50 -21.94
CA VAL A 320 -5.44 -1.66 -21.25
C VAL A 320 -6.15 -2.59 -22.25
N SER A 321 -6.70 -2.03 -23.32
CA SER A 321 -7.42 -2.75 -24.36
C SER A 321 -7.34 -1.98 -25.67
N GLU A 322 -7.40 -2.69 -26.79
CA GLU A 322 -7.61 -2.09 -28.12
C GLU A 322 -9.06 -1.61 -28.31
N ASP A 323 -10.00 -2.14 -27.50
CA ASP A 323 -11.39 -1.72 -27.51
C ASP A 323 -11.56 -0.36 -26.82
N ARG A 324 -11.88 0.66 -27.62
CA ARG A 324 -12.16 2.03 -27.17
C ARG A 324 -13.48 2.18 -26.39
N SER A 325 -14.22 1.10 -26.14
CA SER A 325 -15.29 1.11 -25.15
C SER A 325 -14.76 1.16 -23.71
N ILE A 326 -13.54 0.64 -23.48
CA ILE A 326 -12.88 0.61 -22.17
C ILE A 326 -12.05 1.87 -22.01
N SER A 327 -12.31 2.61 -20.93
CA SER A 327 -11.59 3.82 -20.60
C SER A 327 -10.67 3.67 -19.38
N LEU A 328 -9.55 4.37 -19.45
CA LEU A 328 -8.71 4.67 -18.31
C LEU A 328 -9.40 5.74 -17.46
N GLN A 329 -9.31 5.56 -16.16
CA GLN A 329 -9.72 6.57 -15.20
C GLN A 329 -8.59 7.59 -15.03
N PRO A 330 -8.90 8.85 -14.67
CA PRO A 330 -7.96 9.97 -14.71
C PRO A 330 -6.95 9.98 -13.53
N ARG A 331 -6.50 8.80 -13.10
CA ARG A 331 -5.60 8.61 -11.96
C ARG A 331 -4.47 7.68 -12.36
N LEU A 332 -3.34 8.30 -12.63
CA LEU A 332 -2.07 7.68 -12.92
C LEU A 332 -1.16 7.85 -11.70
N GLN A 333 -0.47 6.78 -11.32
CA GLN A 333 0.62 6.79 -10.36
C GLN A 333 1.87 6.21 -11.01
N PHE A 334 3.02 6.78 -10.69
CA PHE A 334 4.33 6.28 -11.09
C PHE A 334 5.34 6.57 -10.00
N ASP A 335 5.97 5.52 -9.48
CA ASP A 335 6.97 5.59 -8.40
C ASP A 335 8.41 5.51 -8.92
N GLY A 336 8.62 5.42 -10.23
CA GLY A 336 9.93 5.21 -10.85
C GLY A 336 10.21 3.76 -11.25
N ARG A 337 9.40 2.81 -10.79
CA ARG A 337 9.49 1.37 -11.12
C ARG A 337 8.20 0.80 -11.70
N TYR A 338 7.05 1.23 -11.18
CA TYR A 338 5.75 0.73 -11.56
C TYR A 338 4.84 1.87 -12.00
N ILE A 339 4.16 1.65 -13.12
CA ILE A 339 3.06 2.52 -13.56
C ILE A 339 1.77 1.85 -13.10
N VAL A 340 0.90 2.59 -12.41
CA VAL A 340 -0.39 2.07 -11.96
C VAL A 340 -1.51 3.00 -12.42
N CYS A 341 -2.54 2.41 -13.01
CA CYS A 341 -3.73 3.12 -13.45
C CYS A 341 -4.98 2.24 -13.28
N SER A 342 -6.12 2.88 -13.03
CA SER A 342 -7.42 2.19 -13.04
C SER A 342 -8.12 2.38 -14.38
N SER A 343 -8.94 1.40 -14.75
CA SER A 343 -9.80 1.43 -15.93
C SER A 343 -11.21 0.94 -15.56
N ASP A 344 -12.11 0.92 -16.53
CA ASP A 344 -13.45 0.33 -16.36
C ASP A 344 -13.44 -1.17 -16.01
N LEU A 345 -12.32 -1.89 -16.27
CA LEU A 345 -12.19 -3.32 -15.96
C LEU A 345 -11.51 -3.60 -14.60
N GLY A 346 -10.78 -2.63 -14.08
CA GLY A 346 -10.04 -2.76 -12.83
C GLY A 346 -8.70 -2.02 -12.83
N VAL A 347 -7.82 -2.41 -11.91
CA VAL A 347 -6.53 -1.76 -11.66
C VAL A 347 -5.42 -2.54 -12.34
N TYR A 348 -4.57 -1.82 -13.07
CA TYR A 348 -3.48 -2.37 -13.86
C TYR A 348 -2.16 -1.81 -13.34
N GLN A 349 -1.18 -2.69 -13.14
CA GLN A 349 0.19 -2.36 -12.79
C GLN A 349 1.10 -2.83 -13.92
N TRP A 350 1.83 -1.89 -14.51
CA TRP A 350 2.88 -2.17 -15.48
C TRP A 350 4.25 -2.11 -14.81
N ASP A 351 5.14 -3.00 -15.22
CA ASP A 351 6.56 -2.85 -14.99
C ASP A 351 7.09 -1.74 -15.91
N PHE A 352 7.77 -0.74 -15.36
CA PHE A 352 8.28 0.35 -16.17
C PHE A 352 9.44 -0.09 -17.07
N ALA A 353 10.30 -1.00 -16.61
CA ALA A 353 11.48 -1.42 -17.35
C ALA A 353 11.12 -2.21 -18.63
N SER A 354 10.16 -3.12 -18.55
CA SER A 354 9.70 -3.97 -19.66
C SER A 354 8.44 -3.45 -20.38
N PHE A 355 7.67 -2.56 -19.76
CA PHE A 355 6.33 -2.12 -20.18
C PHE A 355 5.28 -3.25 -20.21
N GLU A 356 5.55 -4.40 -19.58
CA GLU A 356 4.59 -5.49 -19.47
C GLU A 356 3.65 -5.30 -18.29
N ILE A 357 2.42 -5.83 -18.41
CA ILE A 357 1.45 -5.84 -17.31
C ILE A 357 1.86 -6.91 -16.32
N LEU A 358 2.22 -6.50 -15.10
CA LEU A 358 2.58 -7.42 -14.01
C LEU A 358 1.36 -7.93 -13.26
N ARG A 359 0.38 -7.05 -13.03
CA ARG A 359 -0.78 -7.35 -12.20
C ARG A 359 -2.04 -6.70 -12.77
N VAL A 360 -3.13 -7.46 -12.71
CA VAL A 360 -4.48 -6.98 -13.05
C VAL A 360 -5.42 -7.36 -11.91
N ILE A 361 -5.87 -6.37 -11.15
CA ILE A 361 -6.87 -6.54 -10.09
C ILE A 361 -8.24 -6.29 -10.73
N LYS A 362 -8.98 -7.36 -10.97
CA LYS A 362 -10.30 -7.30 -11.60
C LYS A 362 -11.35 -6.87 -10.57
N THR A 363 -12.23 -5.98 -10.98
CA THR A 363 -13.37 -5.57 -10.16
C THR A 363 -14.51 -6.57 -10.36
N GLN A 364 -14.97 -7.21 -9.27
CA GLN A 364 -16.04 -8.23 -9.34
C GLN A 364 -17.45 -7.62 -9.38
N ASP A 365 -17.57 -6.34 -9.03
CA ASP A 365 -18.83 -5.61 -8.91
C ASP A 365 -18.85 -4.48 -9.98
N PRO A 366 -19.95 -4.25 -10.71
CA PRO A 366 -20.08 -3.09 -11.63
C PRO A 366 -19.95 -1.72 -10.96
N ALA A 367 -19.76 -1.65 -9.64
CA ALA A 367 -19.28 -0.45 -8.98
C ALA A 367 -17.83 -0.19 -9.42
N ASN A 368 -17.64 0.65 -10.44
CA ASN A 368 -16.34 1.10 -10.95
C ASN A 368 -15.40 1.55 -9.82
N LEU A 369 -14.63 0.62 -9.26
CA LEU A 369 -13.60 0.94 -8.27
C LEU A 369 -12.54 1.80 -8.94
N SER A 370 -12.26 2.94 -8.33
CA SER A 370 -11.26 3.89 -8.75
C SER A 370 -10.01 3.76 -7.90
N LEU A 371 -8.85 3.79 -8.54
CA LEU A 371 -7.57 3.80 -7.83
C LEU A 371 -7.38 5.15 -7.14
N LEU A 372 -7.18 5.20 -5.83
CA LEU A 372 -6.75 6.43 -5.16
C LEU A 372 -5.22 6.49 -5.04
N SER A 373 -4.62 5.40 -4.56
CA SER A 373 -3.17 5.21 -4.49
C SER A 373 -2.82 3.73 -4.36
N PHE A 374 -1.61 3.37 -4.73
CA PHE A 374 -1.08 2.01 -4.76
C PHE A 374 0.27 1.99 -4.03
N GLY A 375 0.51 0.98 -3.21
CA GLY A 375 1.81 0.70 -2.60
C GLY A 375 2.27 -0.73 -2.85
N GLU A 376 3.22 -1.19 -2.05
CA GLU A 376 3.73 -2.57 -2.13
C GLU A 376 2.82 -3.59 -1.43
N VAL A 377 2.21 -3.20 -0.31
CA VAL A 377 1.42 -4.08 0.57
C VAL A 377 -0.07 -3.80 0.44
N PHE A 378 -0.45 -2.53 0.40
CA PHE A 378 -1.84 -2.10 0.35
C PHE A 378 -2.11 -1.22 -0.87
N ALA A 379 -3.37 -1.18 -1.29
CA ALA A 379 -3.90 -0.19 -2.22
C ALA A 379 -5.13 0.49 -1.63
N LEU A 380 -5.26 1.79 -1.92
CA LEU A 380 -6.46 2.57 -1.65
C LEU A 380 -7.30 2.62 -2.91
N LEU A 381 -8.50 2.04 -2.84
CA LEU A 381 -9.50 2.07 -3.89
C LEU A 381 -10.75 2.77 -3.37
N PHE A 382 -11.60 3.31 -4.23
CA PHE A 382 -12.86 3.90 -3.78
C PHE A 382 -13.95 3.81 -4.84
N ASP A 383 -15.19 3.87 -4.38
CA ASP A 383 -16.37 4.05 -5.23
C ASP A 383 -17.16 5.30 -4.79
N ASN A 384 -18.47 5.30 -4.99
CA ASN A 384 -19.33 6.44 -4.63
C ASN A 384 -19.64 6.51 -3.14
N HIS A 385 -19.44 5.41 -2.42
CA HIS A 385 -19.96 5.16 -1.09
C HIS A 385 -18.85 4.82 -0.10
N PHE A 386 -17.78 4.18 -0.55
CA PHE A 386 -16.72 3.70 0.32
C PHE A 386 -15.33 3.93 -0.28
N LEU A 387 -14.39 4.21 0.61
CA LEU A 387 -12.97 3.98 0.43
C LEU A 387 -12.68 2.56 0.92
N TYR A 388 -11.81 1.85 0.23
CA TYR A 388 -11.38 0.50 0.53
C TYR A 388 -9.88 0.45 0.69
N VAL A 389 -9.42 -0.24 1.73
CA VAL A 389 -8.02 -0.63 1.90
C VAL A 389 -7.94 -2.09 1.46
N MET A 390 -7.27 -2.34 0.35
CA MET A 390 -7.06 -3.69 -0.19
C MET A 390 -5.65 -4.16 0.14
N ASP A 391 -5.52 -5.39 0.62
CA ASP A 391 -4.23 -6.07 0.73
C ASP A 391 -3.84 -6.65 -0.63
N LEU A 392 -2.70 -6.21 -1.17
CA LEU A 392 -2.23 -6.61 -2.50
C LEU A 392 -1.66 -8.03 -2.55
N ARG A 393 -1.44 -8.69 -1.41
CA ARG A 393 -0.92 -10.06 -1.38
C ARG A 393 -2.05 -11.07 -1.51
N THR A 394 -3.20 -10.76 -0.91
CA THR A 394 -4.40 -11.61 -0.91
C THR A 394 -5.50 -11.11 -1.84
N GLU A 395 -5.40 -9.85 -2.31
CA GLU A 395 -6.43 -9.11 -3.05
C GLU A 395 -7.76 -8.98 -2.29
N ALA A 396 -7.73 -9.18 -0.97
CA ALA A 396 -8.87 -9.04 -0.09
C ALA A 396 -9.00 -7.60 0.43
N ILE A 397 -10.23 -7.18 0.73
CA ILE A 397 -10.50 -5.89 1.38
C ILE A 397 -10.22 -6.03 2.87
N SER A 398 -9.16 -5.37 3.35
CA SER A 398 -8.75 -5.32 4.76
C SER A 398 -9.58 -4.33 5.57
N GLY A 399 -10.12 -3.29 4.94
CA GLY A 399 -10.94 -2.28 5.61
C GLY A 399 -11.77 -1.47 4.63
N ARG A 400 -12.84 -0.86 5.12
CA ARG A 400 -13.68 0.05 4.34
C ARG A 400 -14.04 1.26 5.18
N TRP A 401 -14.18 2.41 4.54
CA TRP A 401 -14.54 3.67 5.19
C TRP A 401 -15.64 4.39 4.41
N PRO A 402 -16.75 4.80 5.05
CA PRO A 402 -17.85 5.47 4.36
C PRO A 402 -17.43 6.85 3.85
N LEU A 403 -17.69 7.10 2.57
CA LEU A 403 -17.45 8.38 1.92
C LEU A 403 -18.70 9.27 2.01
N PRO A 404 -18.53 10.57 2.26
CA PRO A 404 -19.64 11.50 2.15
C PRO A 404 -20.09 11.63 0.68
N ALA A 405 -21.28 12.17 0.46
CA ALA A 405 -21.74 12.47 -0.90
C ALA A 405 -20.84 13.53 -1.54
N TYR A 406 -19.88 13.09 -2.36
CA TYR A 406 -18.94 13.96 -3.07
C TYR A 406 -19.35 14.11 -4.54
N ARG A 407 -18.85 15.16 -5.18
CA ARG A 407 -19.12 15.39 -6.60
C ARG A 407 -18.12 14.62 -7.46
N LYS A 408 -18.60 13.71 -8.31
CA LYS A 408 -17.74 13.07 -9.32
C LYS A 408 -17.13 14.11 -10.27
N SER A 409 -15.83 13.97 -10.50
CA SER A 409 -15.11 14.69 -11.55
C SER A 409 -14.71 13.70 -12.63
N LYS A 410 -15.09 13.97 -13.88
CA LYS A 410 -14.59 13.21 -15.05
C LYS A 410 -13.06 13.27 -15.18
N ARG A 411 -12.41 14.21 -14.48
CA ARG A 411 -10.96 14.47 -14.51
C ARG A 411 -10.23 13.98 -13.26
N GLY A 412 -10.94 13.40 -12.27
CA GLY A 412 -10.32 12.89 -11.04
C GLY A 412 -9.75 13.95 -10.07
N SER A 413 -9.74 15.22 -10.44
CA SER A 413 -9.07 16.30 -9.70
C SER A 413 -9.67 16.66 -8.33
N SER A 414 -10.86 16.13 -8.01
CA SER A 414 -11.62 16.44 -6.78
C SER A 414 -11.34 15.50 -5.60
N PHE A 415 -10.46 14.50 -5.77
CA PHE A 415 -10.12 13.52 -4.73
C PHE A 415 -8.62 13.26 -4.79
N LEU A 416 -7.95 13.23 -3.66
CA LEU A 416 -6.50 13.19 -3.57
C LEU A 416 -6.06 12.29 -2.42
N ALA A 417 -5.05 11.45 -2.64
CA ALA A 417 -4.38 10.70 -1.58
C ALA A 417 -3.46 11.63 -0.76
N GLY A 418 -3.43 11.45 0.56
CA GLY A 418 -2.50 12.13 1.44
C GLY A 418 -1.14 11.43 1.49
N VAL A 419 -0.71 11.04 2.68
CA VAL A 419 0.49 10.24 2.89
C VAL A 419 0.22 8.81 2.44
N THR A 420 1.08 8.27 1.58
CA THR A 420 0.92 6.95 0.96
C THR A 420 2.02 5.96 1.35
N SER A 421 3.03 6.39 2.13
CA SER A 421 4.15 5.54 2.53
C SER A 421 3.71 4.28 3.28
N TRP A 422 2.68 4.38 4.13
CA TRP A 422 2.10 3.25 4.85
C TRP A 422 1.51 2.17 3.94
N LEU A 423 1.20 2.48 2.67
CA LEU A 423 0.76 1.49 1.69
C LEU A 423 1.87 0.51 1.31
N ASN A 424 3.13 0.86 1.54
CA ASN A 424 4.26 -0.07 1.41
C ASN A 424 4.48 -0.89 2.70
N GLY A 425 3.48 -0.92 3.58
CA GLY A 425 3.51 -1.62 4.85
C GLY A 425 3.61 -0.67 6.03
N LEU A 426 2.93 -1.05 7.11
CA LEU A 426 2.89 -0.32 8.36
C LEU A 426 4.19 -0.54 9.15
N ASP A 427 4.66 0.48 9.86
CA ASP A 427 5.80 0.36 10.79
C ASP A 427 5.46 0.84 12.20
N GLY A 428 4.31 1.51 12.38
CA GLY A 428 3.84 2.07 13.65
C GLY A 428 4.13 3.56 13.82
N ASP A 429 4.84 4.16 12.88
CA ASP A 429 5.10 5.60 12.82
C ASP A 429 4.48 6.24 11.56
N ASN A 430 4.28 5.46 10.50
CA ASN A 430 3.79 5.92 9.20
C ASN A 430 2.26 5.92 9.03
N ASP A 431 1.51 5.46 10.03
CA ASP A 431 0.04 5.47 10.11
C ASP A 431 -0.49 6.75 10.79
N SER A 432 0.02 7.90 10.35
CA SER A 432 -0.35 9.22 10.87
C SER A 432 -0.60 10.22 9.74
N GLY A 433 -1.36 11.28 10.03
CA GLY A 433 -1.64 12.37 9.09
C GLY A 433 -2.73 12.06 8.07
N LEU A 434 -2.69 12.77 6.92
CA LEU A 434 -3.74 12.73 5.91
C LEU A 434 -3.77 11.39 5.18
N VAL A 435 -4.94 10.74 5.17
CA VAL A 435 -5.21 9.56 4.33
C VAL A 435 -5.70 10.01 2.96
N PHE A 436 -6.73 10.87 2.93
CA PHE A 436 -7.21 11.48 1.70
C PHE A 436 -7.93 12.80 1.94
N ALA A 437 -8.05 13.59 0.87
CA ALA A 437 -8.84 14.82 0.82
C ALA A 437 -9.78 14.82 -0.38
N THR A 438 -10.97 15.40 -0.23
CA THR A 438 -11.91 15.59 -1.34
C THR A 438 -12.67 16.90 -1.25
N SER A 439 -12.97 17.50 -2.41
CA SER A 439 -13.81 18.71 -2.49
C SER A 439 -15.30 18.35 -2.38
N MET A 440 -16.02 19.08 -1.54
CA MET A 440 -17.42 18.84 -1.25
C MET A 440 -18.36 19.73 -2.09
N PRO A 441 -19.64 19.35 -2.26
CA PRO A 441 -20.63 20.15 -2.99
C PRO A 441 -20.84 21.56 -2.43
N ASP A 442 -20.62 21.74 -1.12
CA ASP A 442 -20.73 23.01 -0.38
C ASP A 442 -19.44 23.84 -0.41
N HIS A 443 -18.47 23.47 -1.27
CA HIS A 443 -17.18 24.15 -1.45
C HIS A 443 -16.17 23.95 -0.32
N SER A 444 -16.54 23.21 0.73
CA SER A 444 -15.58 22.76 1.75
C SER A 444 -14.67 21.67 1.21
N ILE A 445 -13.58 21.42 1.93
CA ILE A 445 -12.67 20.31 1.67
C ILE A 445 -12.81 19.33 2.83
N HIS A 446 -13.24 18.12 2.54
CA HIS A 446 -13.34 17.03 3.50
C HIS A 446 -12.01 16.30 3.58
N LEU A 447 -11.50 16.13 4.79
CA LEU A 447 -10.26 15.44 5.09
C LEU A 447 -10.55 14.19 5.91
N VAL A 448 -9.84 13.11 5.59
CA VAL A 448 -9.80 11.91 6.41
C VAL A 448 -8.37 11.69 6.86
N LEU A 449 -8.19 11.61 8.17
CA LEU A 449 -6.92 11.56 8.86
C LEU A 449 -6.83 10.23 9.61
N TRP A 450 -5.61 9.74 9.81
CA TRP A 450 -5.36 8.69 10.78
C TRP A 450 -5.67 9.19 12.19
N LYS A 451 -6.33 8.36 12.99
CA LYS A 451 -6.63 8.67 14.39
C LYS A 451 -5.38 8.50 15.26
N GLU A 452 -4.95 9.58 15.92
CA GLU A 452 -3.82 9.53 16.86
C GLU A 452 -4.18 8.70 18.11
N ASN A 453 -3.42 7.63 18.37
CA ASN A 453 -3.59 6.66 19.49
C ASN A 453 -4.68 5.60 19.35
N GLY A 454 -4.82 5.00 18.17
CA GLY A 454 -5.55 3.75 17.98
C GLY A 454 -4.93 2.58 18.74
#